data_AF-A0A7C1SS89-F1
#
_entry.id   AF-A0A7C1SS89-F1
#
_cell.length_a   1.000
_cell.length_b   1.000
_cell.length_c   1.000
_cell.angle_alpha   90.00
_cell.angle_beta   90.00
_cell.angle_gamma   90.00
#
_symmetry.space_group_name_H-M   'P 1'
#
loop_
_entity.id
_entity.type
_entity.pdbx_description
1 polymer ?
#
loop_
_entity_poly.entity_id
_entity_poly.type
_entity_poly.pdbx_seq_one_letter_code
_entity_poly.pdbx_strand_id
1 'polypeptide(L)' 'HLHDERRLYGWPIEWPSEPTKGHFVIADPSWLLDDGSEARIVGVANILINVADVKWVEFIEKTWESNDG' A
#
# COMPACT_ATOMS: atom_id res chain seq x y z
N HIS A 1 -3.32 -4.55 2.45
CA HIS A 1 -3.50 -5.31 3.69
C HIS A 1 -2.61 -6.54 3.68
N LEU A 2 -1.91 -6.82 4.77
CA LEU A 2 -1.13 -8.04 4.97
C LEU A 2 -1.97 -9.09 5.73
N HIS A 3 -1.49 -10.33 5.78
CA HIS A 3 -2.19 -11.43 6.48
C HIS A 3 -2.30 -11.24 8.00
N ASP A 4 -1.48 -10.39 8.60
CA ASP A 4 -1.53 -10.04 10.03
C ASP A 4 -2.36 -8.78 10.32
N GLU A 5 -3.25 -8.43 9.38
CA GLU A 5 -4.14 -7.25 9.42
C GLU A 5 -3.42 -5.90 9.37
N ARG A 6 -2.08 -5.85 9.31
CA ARG A 6 -1.38 -4.58 9.10
C ARG A 6 -1.66 -4.03 7.70
N ARG A 7 -1.75 -2.70 7.63
CA ARG A 7 -2.01 -1.97 6.39
C ARG A 7 -0.78 -1.18 6.01
N LEU A 8 -0.09 -1.63 4.96
CA LEU A 8 0.93 -0.80 4.33
C LEU A 8 0.29 0.10 3.29
N TYR A 9 0.62 1.38 3.37
CA TYR A 9 0.20 2.44 2.47
C TYR A 9 1.43 3.05 1.78
N GLY A 10 1.24 3.54 0.55
CA GLY A 10 2.29 4.18 -0.24
C GLY A 10 2.05 4.04 -1.74
N TRP A 11 3.04 4.43 -2.54
CA TRP A 11 2.94 4.43 -3.99
C TRP A 11 3.49 3.14 -4.60
N PRO A 12 2.66 2.31 -5.26
CA PRO A 12 3.16 1.10 -5.91
C PRO A 12 3.91 1.48 -7.19
N ILE A 13 5.23 1.29 -7.18
CA ILE A 13 6.09 1.53 -8.35
C ILE A 13 6.38 0.25 -9.14
N GLU A 14 6.11 -0.91 -8.53
CA GLU A 14 6.10 -2.20 -9.19
C GLU A 14 4.92 -3.05 -8.69
N TRP A 15 4.25 -3.71 -9.64
CA TRP A 15 3.15 -4.64 -9.40
C TRP A 15 3.58 -6.04 -9.86
N PRO A 16 3.19 -7.12 -9.14
CA PRO A 16 3.41 -8.46 -9.62
C PRO A 16 2.56 -8.70 -10.87
N SER A 17 3.17 -9.28 -11.91
CA SER A 17 2.44 -9.66 -13.14
C SER A 17 1.62 -10.93 -12.98
N GLU A 18 1.91 -11.75 -11.96
CA GLU A 18 1.15 -12.95 -11.62
C GLU A 18 0.58 -12.82 -10.20
N PRO A 19 -0.67 -13.23 -9.95
CA PRO A 19 -1.30 -13.07 -8.63
C PRO A 19 -0.68 -13.95 -7.52
N THR A 20 0.17 -14.90 -7.88
CA THR A 20 0.81 -15.84 -6.94
C THR A 20 2.34 -15.83 -6.99
N LYS A 21 2.93 -15.03 -7.88
CA LYS A 21 4.39 -14.92 -8.02
C LYS A 21 4.83 -13.48 -8.17
N GLY A 22 6.00 -13.17 -7.61
CA GLY A 22 6.60 -11.84 -7.69
C GLY A 22 6.38 -11.05 -6.42
N HIS A 23 6.42 -9.73 -6.56
CA HIS A 23 6.44 -8.81 -5.43
C HIS A 23 5.83 -7.46 -5.83
N PHE A 24 5.45 -6.70 -4.81
CA PHE A 24 5.18 -5.27 -4.91
C PHE A 24 6.42 -4.51 -4.49
N VAL A 25 6.66 -3.35 -5.11
CA VAL A 25 7.57 -2.33 -4.58
C VAL A 25 6.76 -1.08 -4.26
N ILE A 26 6.76 -0.69 -2.99
CA ILE A 26 6.01 0.45 -2.47
C ILE A 26 6.99 1.56 -2.10
N ALA A 27 6.90 2.70 -2.78
CA ALA A 27 7.64 3.92 -2.49
C ALA A 27 6.92 4.77 -1.43
N ASP A 28 7.71 5.53 -0.66
CA ASP A 28 7.27 6.37 0.46
C ASP A 28 6.30 5.64 1.41
N PRO A 29 6.73 4.51 2.01
CA PRO A 29 5.83 3.65 2.76
C PRO A 29 5.46 4.23 4.14
N SER A 30 4.19 4.04 4.49
CA SER A 30 3.61 4.35 5.80
C SER A 30 2.76 3.17 6.28
N TRP A 31 2.70 2.96 7.60
CA TRP A 31 1.66 2.13 8.19
C TRP A 31 0.38 2.94 8.30
N LEU A 32 -0.72 2.42 7.76
CA LEU A 32 -2.04 3.00 7.93
C LEU A 32 -2.66 2.43 9.21
N LEU A 33 -2.90 3.30 10.19
CA LEU A 33 -3.45 2.96 11.49
C LEU A 33 -4.98 2.87 11.43
N ASP A 34 -5.59 2.28 12.47
CA ASP A 34 -7.04 2.03 12.52
C ASP A 34 -7.87 3.32 12.54
N ASP A 35 -7.29 4.42 13.02
CA ASP A 35 -7.90 5.76 13.01
C ASP A 35 -7.77 6.48 11.65
N GLY A 36 -7.17 5.81 10.66
CA GLY A 36 -6.92 6.35 9.33
C GLY A 36 -5.69 7.24 9.23
N SER A 37 -4.93 7.44 10.32
CA SER A 37 -3.68 8.18 10.28
C SER A 37 -2.53 7.34 9.71
N GLU A 38 -1.54 8.02 9.15
CA GLU A 38 -0.36 7.40 8.57
C GLU A 38 0.87 7.55 9.48
N ALA A 39 1.52 6.43 9.79
CA ALA A 39 2.80 6.39 10.47
C ALA A 39 3.92 6.09 9.46
N ARG A 40 4.63 7.13 9.01
CA ARG A 40 5.73 7.02 8.05
C ARG A 40 6.86 6.13 8.59
N ILE A 41 7.40 5.27 7.72
CA ILE A 41 8.56 4.44 8.03
C ILE A 41 9.84 5.25 7.80
N VAL A 42 10.40 5.83 8.87
CA VAL A 42 11.56 6.74 8.80
C VAL A 42 12.80 6.03 8.28
N GLY A 43 13.50 6.67 7.34
CA GLY A 43 14.74 6.16 6.75
C GLY A 43 14.56 5.10 5.66
N VAL A 44 13.30 4.78 5.28
CA VAL A 44 12.99 3.79 4.25
C VAL A 44 12.33 4.47 3.07
N ALA A 45 12.99 4.43 1.90
CA ALA A 45 12.45 4.99 0.67
C ALA A 45 11.48 4.03 -0.04
N ASN A 46 11.79 2.73 0.00
CA ASN A 46 11.00 1.70 -0.66
C ASN A 46 10.92 0.44 0.21
N ILE A 47 9.79 -0.26 0.14
CA ILE A 47 9.62 -1.61 0.70
C ILE A 47 9.23 -2.58 -0.40
N LEU A 48 9.90 -3.73 -0.42
CA LEU A 48 9.55 -4.87 -1.25
C LEU A 48 8.70 -5.85 -0.44
N ILE A 49 7.55 -6.26 -0.98
CA ILE A 49 6.61 -7.18 -0.32
C ILE A 49 6.32 -8.35 -1.26
N ASN A 50 6.48 -9.58 -0.78
CA ASN A 50 6.08 -10.75 -1.55
C ASN A 50 4.56 -10.75 -1.76
N VAL A 51 4.11 -11.10 -2.97
CA VAL A 51 2.67 -11.22 -3.26
C VAL A 51 1.96 -12.21 -2.32
N ALA A 52 2.66 -13.23 -1.83
CA ALA A 52 2.14 -14.21 -0.88
C ALA A 52 1.87 -13.65 0.52
N ASP A 53 2.41 -12.47 0.87
CA ASP A 53 2.15 -11.80 2.15
C ASP A 53 0.98 -10.81 2.06
N VAL A 54 0.50 -10.52 0.84
CA VAL A 54 -0.58 -9.57 0.57
C VAL A 54 -1.92 -10.29 0.55
N LYS A 55 -2.77 -9.95 1.52
CA LYS A 55 -4.14 -10.49 1.62
C LYS A 55 -5.06 -9.88 0.56
N TRP A 56 -4.97 -8.56 0.38
CA TRP A 56 -5.62 -7.80 -0.70
C TRP A 56 -5.04 -6.37 -0.79
N VAL A 57 -5.37 -5.70 -1.90
CA VAL A 57 -5.04 -4.30 -2.15
C VAL A 57 -6.33 -3.48 -2.15
N GLU A 58 -6.31 -2.32 -1.48
CA GLU A 58 -7.41 -1.35 -1.46
C GLU A 58 -7.00 -0.15 -2.31
N PHE A 59 -7.95 0.40 -3.08
CA PHE A 59 -7.76 1.64 -3.81
C PHE A 59 -8.47 2.76 -3.06
N ILE A 60 -7.79 3.87 -2.83
CA ILE A 60 -8.34 5.00 -2.09
C ILE A 60 -9.26 5.80 -3.01
N GLU A 61 -10.45 6.14 -2.52
CA GLU A 61 -11.33 7.10 -3.19
C GLU A 61 -10.69 8.49 -3.17
N LYS A 62 -10.57 9.10 -4.36
CA LYS A 62 -10.12 10.50 -4.45
C LYS A 62 -11.27 11.42 -4.03
N THR A 63 -11.34 11.74 -2.75
CA THR A 63 -12.37 12.63 -2.18
C THR A 63 -12.25 14.10 -2.64
N TRP A 64 -11.27 14.43 -3.49
CA TRP A 64 -11.01 15.77 -4.02
C TRP A 64 -11.49 15.97 -5.46
N GLU A 65 -11.89 14.91 -6.19
CA GLU A 65 -12.36 14.99 -7.59
C GLU A 65 -13.88 15.22 -7.71
N SER A 66 -14.61 15.33 -6.61
CA SER A 66 -16.04 15.63 -6.60
C SER A 66 -16.29 17.12 -6.31
N ASN A 67 -15.99 18.03 -7.26
CA ASN A 67 -16.54 19.40 -7.25
C ASN A 67 -16.32 20.24 -8.52
N ASP A 68 -16.24 19.66 -9.72
CA ASP A 68 -16.38 20.44 -10.96
C ASP A 68 -17.50 19.84 -11.81
N GLY A 69 -18.74 20.20 -11.46
CA GLY A 69 -19.94 20.02 -12.28
C GLY A 69 -20.49 21.37 -12.72
#